data_AF-A0A7K0DQ34-F1
#
_entry.id   AF-A0A7K0DQ34-F1
#
_cell.length_a   1.000
_cell.length_b   1.000
_cell.length_c   1.000
_cell.angle_alpha   90.00
_cell.angle_beta   90.00
_cell.angle_gamma   90.00
#
_symmetry.space_group_name_H-M   'P 1'
#
loop_
_entity.id
_entity.type
_entity.pdbx_description
1 polymer ?
#
loop_
_entity_poly.entity_id
_entity_poly.type
_entity_poly.pdbx_seq_one_letter_code
_entity_poly.pdbx_strand_id
1 'polypeptide(L)'
;MPDLDDLLAGLTPKERAAVDVLDAQRLELERNRMGPSAAATLTAPIHGVFARLRMWDRLVRDMADHWAACDRYLVHEYLNMLAVRDGIEQNIERMPPRLRGKVENVVGELDGRFREMTEDDGGAELSRYSKKVAAGADLSWWWTRKPKVLPNGW
;
A
#
# COMPACT_ATOMS: atom_id res chain seq x y z
N MET A 1 -13.92 -4.50 -7.95
CA MET A 1 -13.03 -3.78 -7.02
C MET A 1 -13.65 -2.43 -6.76
N PRO A 2 -13.30 -1.76 -5.65
CA PRO A 2 -13.41 -0.31 -5.61
C PRO A 2 -12.77 0.27 -6.86
N ASP A 3 -13.50 1.13 -7.56
CA ASP A 3 -13.02 1.78 -8.77
C ASP A 3 -12.16 2.99 -8.36
N LEU A 4 -10.84 2.80 -8.37
CA LEU A 4 -9.87 3.87 -8.10
C LEU A 4 -9.96 4.99 -9.13
N ASP A 5 -10.41 4.69 -10.35
CA ASP A 5 -10.59 5.70 -11.40
C ASP A 5 -11.84 6.54 -11.13
N ASP A 6 -12.91 5.96 -10.58
CA ASP A 6 -14.07 6.72 -10.08
C ASP A 6 -13.68 7.66 -8.92
N LEU A 7 -12.85 7.18 -7.99
CA LEU A 7 -12.34 8.04 -6.91
C LEU A 7 -11.57 9.25 -7.47
N LEU A 8 -10.68 9.01 -8.45
CA LEU A 8 -9.88 10.04 -9.11
C LEU A 8 -10.76 11.04 -9.88
N ALA A 9 -11.73 10.54 -10.65
CA ALA A 9 -12.67 11.35 -11.39
C ALA A 9 -13.53 12.22 -10.46
N GLY A 10 -13.94 11.67 -9.31
CA GLY A 10 -14.80 12.31 -8.31
C GLY A 10 -14.10 13.30 -7.37
N LEU A 11 -12.80 13.57 -7.52
CA LEU A 11 -12.13 14.61 -6.72
C LEU A 11 -12.55 16.01 -7.16
N THR A 12 -12.73 16.90 -6.19
CA THR A 12 -12.84 18.35 -6.43
C THR A 12 -11.45 18.97 -6.63
N PRO A 13 -11.35 20.19 -7.20
CA PRO A 13 -10.06 20.89 -7.32
C PRO A 13 -9.32 21.05 -5.97
N LYS A 14 -10.05 21.33 -4.89
CA LYS A 14 -9.47 21.44 -3.54
C LYS A 14 -8.92 20.10 -3.03
N GLU A 15 -9.61 19.00 -3.32
CA GLU A 15 -9.14 17.66 -2.95
C GLU A 15 -7.93 17.24 -3.78
N ARG A 16 -7.91 17.56 -5.08
CA ARG A 16 -6.73 17.36 -5.94
C ARG A 16 -5.52 18.12 -5.41
N ALA A 17 -5.67 19.40 -5.09
CA ALA A 17 -4.59 20.20 -4.51
C ALA A 17 -4.08 19.62 -3.17
N ALA A 18 -4.95 19.03 -2.35
CA ALA A 18 -4.53 18.38 -1.12
C ALA A 18 -3.70 17.10 -1.39
N VAL A 19 -4.06 16.32 -2.41
CA VAL A 19 -3.26 15.19 -2.88
C VAL A 19 -1.90 15.67 -3.41
N ASP A 20 -1.89 16.71 -4.24
CA ASP A 20 -0.66 17.26 -4.82
C ASP A 20 0.34 17.71 -3.73
N VAL A 21 -0.15 18.27 -2.62
CA VAL A 21 0.70 18.64 -1.48
C VAL A 21 1.34 17.40 -0.83
N LEU A 22 0.56 16.34 -0.61
CA LEU A 22 1.09 15.09 -0.04
C LEU A 22 2.10 14.43 -0.98
N ASP A 23 1.82 14.44 -2.28
CA ASP A 23 2.67 13.87 -3.31
C ASP A 23 3.97 14.67 -3.49
N ALA A 24 3.92 15.99 -3.43
CA ALA A 24 5.10 16.85 -3.47
C ALA A 24 6.05 16.58 -2.28
N GLN A 25 5.49 16.47 -1.08
CA GLN A 25 6.27 16.14 0.12
C GLN A 25 6.87 14.74 0.02
N ARG A 26 6.13 13.78 -0.55
CA ARG A 26 6.66 12.43 -0.74
C ARG A 26 7.79 12.42 -1.78
N LEU A 27 7.64 13.17 -2.87
CA LEU A 27 8.64 13.28 -3.92
C LEU A 27 9.95 13.85 -3.37
N GLU A 28 9.88 14.87 -2.52
CA GLU A 28 11.06 15.42 -1.84
C GLU A 28 11.78 14.37 -0.99
N LEU A 29 11.04 13.64 -0.15
CA LEU A 29 11.61 12.57 0.67
C LEU A 29 12.28 11.46 -0.15
N GLU A 30 11.68 11.09 -1.28
CA GLU A 30 12.23 10.06 -2.17
C GLU A 30 13.48 10.54 -2.90
N ARG A 31 13.48 11.78 -3.41
CA ARG A 31 14.67 12.40 -4.02
C ARG A 31 15.84 12.49 -3.03
N ASN A 32 15.57 12.84 -1.77
CA ASN A 32 16.60 12.92 -0.72
C ASN A 32 17.24 11.57 -0.38
N ARG A 33 16.61 10.45 -0.75
CA ARG A 33 17.14 9.09 -0.56
C ARG A 33 17.90 8.57 -1.77
N MET A 34 17.93 9.33 -2.87
CA MET A 34 18.53 8.93 -4.14
C MET A 34 19.82 9.72 -4.41
N GLY A 35 20.68 9.16 -5.27
CA GLY A 35 21.81 9.92 -5.81
C GLY A 35 21.33 11.07 -6.72
N PRO A 36 22.11 12.15 -6.90
CA PRO A 36 21.68 13.36 -7.60
C PRO A 36 21.14 13.12 -9.01
N SER A 37 21.78 12.22 -9.76
CA SER A 37 21.35 11.88 -11.13
C SER A 37 19.98 11.19 -11.15
N ALA A 38 19.73 10.22 -10.27
CA ALA A 38 18.44 9.56 -10.17
C ALA A 38 17.35 10.53 -9.66
N ALA A 39 17.66 11.33 -8.64
CA ALA A 39 16.74 12.32 -8.09
C ALA A 39 16.25 13.33 -9.14
N ALA A 40 17.13 13.76 -10.06
CA ALA A 40 16.78 14.69 -11.14
C ALA A 40 15.78 14.10 -12.16
N THR A 41 15.79 12.78 -12.34
CA THR A 41 14.86 12.10 -13.26
C THR A 41 13.49 11.82 -12.67
N LEU A 42 13.36 11.80 -11.34
CA LEU A 42 12.10 11.49 -10.67
C LEU A 42 11.19 12.72 -10.69
N THR A 43 10.15 12.73 -11.53
CA THR A 43 9.22 13.87 -11.69
C THR A 43 7.93 13.73 -10.88
N ALA A 44 7.62 12.53 -10.40
CA ALA A 44 6.46 12.22 -9.56
C ALA A 44 6.87 11.20 -8.49
N PRO A 45 6.22 11.19 -7.30
CA PRO A 45 6.58 10.24 -6.26
C PRO A 45 6.27 8.81 -6.67
N ILE A 46 7.22 7.89 -6.43
CA ILE A 46 7.05 6.45 -6.59
C ILE A 46 5.91 5.97 -5.71
N HIS A 47 5.87 6.45 -4.47
CA HIS A 47 4.85 6.10 -3.51
C HIS A 47 3.90 7.28 -3.24
N GLY A 48 3.42 7.97 -4.27
CA GLY A 48 2.33 8.94 -4.13
C GLY A 48 1.04 8.33 -3.57
N VAL A 49 0.07 9.16 -3.20
CA VAL A 49 -1.21 8.73 -2.60
C VAL A 49 -1.89 7.65 -3.45
N PHE A 50 -2.14 7.95 -4.74
CA PHE A 50 -2.82 7.02 -5.63
C PHE A 50 -1.93 5.87 -6.11
N ALA A 51 -0.62 6.08 -6.20
CA ALA A 51 0.31 5.00 -6.53
C ALA A 51 0.27 3.90 -5.45
N ARG A 52 0.25 4.29 -4.17
CA ARG A 52 0.10 3.35 -3.05
C ARG A 52 -1.25 2.63 -3.07
N LEU A 53 -2.35 3.34 -3.31
CA LEU A 53 -3.67 2.71 -3.43
C LEU A 53 -3.71 1.67 -4.56
N ARG A 54 -3.13 1.98 -5.72
CA ARG A 54 -3.03 1.04 -6.85
C ARG A 54 -2.14 -0.16 -6.53
N MET A 55 -1.03 0.04 -5.84
CA MET A 55 -0.16 -1.05 -5.37
C MET A 55 -0.92 -1.99 -4.41
N TRP A 56 -1.70 -1.43 -3.47
CA TRP A 56 -2.52 -2.21 -2.55
C TRP A 56 -3.64 -2.97 -3.26
N ASP A 57 -4.38 -2.30 -4.15
CA ASP A 57 -5.41 -2.93 -4.99
C ASP A 57 -4.83 -4.08 -5.83
N ARG A 58 -3.66 -3.86 -6.44
CA ARG A 58 -2.96 -4.89 -7.21
C ARG A 58 -2.65 -6.12 -6.37
N LEU A 59 -2.06 -5.97 -5.18
CA LEU A 59 -1.79 -7.13 -4.31
C LEU A 59 -3.08 -7.90 -3.99
N VAL A 60 -4.16 -7.19 -3.66
CA VAL A 60 -5.45 -7.83 -3.34
C VAL A 60 -5.99 -8.60 -4.54
N ARG A 61 -5.86 -8.07 -5.76
CA ARG A 61 -6.24 -8.76 -7.00
C ARG A 61 -5.37 -9.98 -7.27
N ASP A 62 -4.05 -9.83 -7.14
CA ASP A 62 -3.10 -10.91 -7.36
C ASP A 62 -3.41 -12.08 -6.41
N MET A 63 -3.72 -11.81 -5.13
CA MET A 63 -4.18 -12.84 -4.19
C MET A 63 -5.53 -13.45 -4.58
N ALA A 64 -6.50 -12.64 -4.99
CA ALA A 64 -7.85 -13.09 -5.34
C ALA A 64 -7.85 -14.01 -6.57
N ASP A 65 -6.91 -13.81 -7.50
CA ASP A 65 -6.70 -14.66 -8.66
C ASP A 65 -5.67 -15.78 -8.40
N HIS A 66 -5.40 -16.10 -7.14
CA HIS A 66 -4.44 -17.12 -6.71
C HIS A 66 -3.05 -16.97 -7.37
N TRP A 67 -2.64 -15.72 -7.57
CA TRP A 67 -1.35 -15.36 -8.16
C TRP A 67 -1.19 -15.77 -9.62
N ALA A 68 -2.28 -16.05 -10.35
CA ALA A 68 -2.22 -16.58 -11.72
C ALA A 68 -1.42 -15.70 -12.70
N ALA A 69 -1.41 -14.38 -12.48
CA ALA A 69 -0.64 -13.44 -13.30
C ALA A 69 0.86 -13.36 -12.95
N CYS A 70 1.29 -14.04 -11.90
CA CYS A 70 2.66 -13.99 -11.38
C CYS A 70 3.25 -15.40 -11.32
N ASP A 71 4.19 -15.71 -12.23
CA ASP A 71 4.95 -16.96 -12.19
C ASP A 71 5.72 -17.13 -10.87
N ARG A 72 6.10 -16.01 -10.26
CA ARG A 72 6.79 -15.94 -8.96
C ARG A 72 6.42 -14.65 -8.22
N TYR A 73 6.28 -14.74 -6.91
CA TYR A 73 6.10 -13.59 -6.02
C TYR A 73 6.83 -13.84 -4.69
N LEU A 74 7.80 -13.00 -4.37
CA LEU A 74 8.72 -13.21 -3.26
C LEU A 74 8.14 -12.64 -1.96
N VAL A 75 8.40 -13.27 -0.81
CA VAL A 75 7.90 -12.75 0.49
C VAL A 75 8.30 -11.30 0.75
N HIS A 76 9.46 -10.85 0.27
CA HIS A 76 9.87 -9.46 0.44
C HIS A 76 9.04 -8.47 -0.38
N GLU A 77 8.47 -8.89 -1.51
CA GLU A 77 7.51 -8.08 -2.28
C GLU A 77 6.22 -7.90 -1.48
N TYR A 78 5.77 -8.98 -0.82
CA TYR A 78 4.62 -8.92 0.09
C TYR A 78 4.89 -7.97 1.27
N LEU A 79 6.04 -8.09 1.93
CA LEU A 79 6.45 -7.19 3.02
C LEU A 79 6.51 -5.72 2.57
N ASN A 80 6.96 -5.46 1.34
CA ASN A 80 6.94 -4.12 0.75
C ASN A 80 5.52 -3.59 0.58
N MET A 81 4.57 -4.44 0.17
CA MET A 81 3.17 -4.03 0.04
C MET A 81 2.51 -3.76 1.40
N LEU A 82 2.88 -4.48 2.47
CA LEU A 82 2.44 -4.14 3.82
C LEU A 82 2.98 -2.77 4.29
N ALA A 83 4.23 -2.44 3.95
CA ALA A 83 4.79 -1.11 4.19
C ALA A 83 4.12 -0.03 3.33
N VAL A 84 3.66 -0.37 2.12
CA VAL A 84 2.81 0.52 1.31
C VAL A 84 1.50 0.80 2.04
N ARG A 85 0.89 -0.20 2.68
CA ARG A 85 -0.33 -0.03 3.48
C ARG A 85 -0.10 0.83 4.73
N ASP A 86 1.04 0.71 5.40
CA ASP A 86 1.46 1.66 6.46
C ASP A 86 1.48 3.11 5.91
N GLY A 87 2.01 3.29 4.70
CA GLY A 87 2.07 4.59 4.05
C GLY A 87 0.70 5.14 3.63
N ILE A 88 -0.28 4.29 3.33
CA ILE A 88 -1.67 4.70 3.07
C ILE A 88 -2.29 5.28 4.35
N GLU A 89 -2.12 4.60 5.48
CA GLU A 89 -2.60 5.05 6.80
C GLU A 89 -2.08 6.46 7.12
N GLN A 90 -0.76 6.66 6.97
CA GLN A 90 -0.11 7.95 7.20
C GLN A 90 -0.63 9.07 6.29
N ASN A 91 -1.02 8.75 5.05
CA ASN A 91 -1.60 9.74 4.15
C ASN A 91 -3.02 10.13 4.60
N ILE A 92 -3.84 9.15 4.98
CA ILE A 92 -5.23 9.34 5.46
C ILE A 92 -5.25 10.29 6.67
N GLU A 93 -4.35 10.10 7.64
CA GLU A 93 -4.24 10.94 8.83
C GLU A 93 -4.01 12.42 8.48
N ARG A 94 -3.33 12.70 7.36
CA ARG A 94 -2.93 14.03 6.91
C ARG A 94 -3.94 14.67 5.94
N MET A 95 -4.93 13.90 5.48
CA MET A 95 -5.95 14.38 4.55
C MET A 95 -7.02 15.24 5.23
N PRO A 96 -7.58 16.24 4.53
CA PRO A 96 -8.79 16.93 4.96
C PRO A 96 -9.97 15.95 5.11
N PRO A 97 -10.91 16.19 6.06
CA PRO A 97 -11.95 15.21 6.41
C PRO A 97 -12.77 14.63 5.24
N ARG A 98 -13.12 15.46 4.26
CA ARG A 98 -13.90 15.01 3.10
C ARG A 98 -13.10 14.08 2.18
N LEU A 99 -11.84 14.41 1.90
CA LEU A 99 -10.95 13.56 1.12
C LEU A 99 -10.64 12.26 1.88
N ARG A 100 -10.37 12.40 3.18
CA ARG A 100 -10.13 11.29 4.10
C ARG A 100 -11.25 10.25 4.00
N GLY A 101 -12.50 10.65 4.19
CA GLY A 101 -13.64 9.70 4.12
C GLY A 101 -13.77 9.00 2.77
N LYS A 102 -13.49 9.68 1.65
CA LYS A 102 -13.48 9.04 0.32
C LYS A 102 -12.39 7.96 0.21
N VAL A 103 -11.19 8.26 0.70
CA VAL A 103 -10.05 7.33 0.66
C VAL A 103 -10.24 6.19 1.64
N GLU A 104 -10.74 6.46 2.86
CA GLU A 104 -11.05 5.44 3.87
C GLU A 104 -12.08 4.43 3.36
N ASN A 105 -13.11 4.87 2.62
CA ASN A 105 -14.09 3.95 2.04
C ASN A 105 -13.42 2.96 1.07
N VAL A 106 -12.60 3.47 0.13
CA VAL A 106 -11.87 2.63 -0.82
C VAL A 106 -10.90 1.68 -0.11
N VAL A 107 -10.15 2.18 0.87
CA VAL A 107 -9.20 1.38 1.63
C VAL A 107 -9.92 0.32 2.47
N GLY A 108 -11.07 0.65 3.07
CA GLY A 108 -11.89 -0.29 3.82
C GLY A 108 -12.38 -1.47 2.97
N GLU A 109 -12.78 -1.22 1.72
CA GLU A 109 -13.14 -2.28 0.78
C GLU A 109 -11.95 -3.17 0.41
N LEU A 110 -10.78 -2.57 0.14
CA LEU A 110 -9.55 -3.32 -0.15
C LEU A 110 -9.10 -4.14 1.06
N ASP A 111 -9.13 -3.56 2.25
CA ASP A 111 -8.76 -4.22 3.51
C ASP A 111 -9.72 -5.36 3.85
N GLY A 112 -11.02 -5.23 3.54
CA GLY A 112 -12.01 -6.30 3.66
C GLY A 112 -11.62 -7.52 2.81
N ARG A 113 -11.34 -7.29 1.53
CA ARG A 113 -10.89 -8.34 0.60
C ARG A 113 -9.54 -8.93 0.98
N PHE A 114 -8.61 -8.08 1.43
CA PHE A 114 -7.33 -8.54 1.95
C PHE A 114 -7.53 -9.53 3.10
N ARG A 115 -8.43 -9.24 4.05
CA ARG A 115 -8.77 -10.17 5.14
C ARG A 115 -9.40 -11.46 4.64
N GLU A 116 -10.22 -11.41 3.61
CA GLU A 116 -10.81 -12.62 3.01
C GLU A 116 -9.75 -13.52 2.36
N MET A 117 -8.70 -12.95 1.78
CA MET A 117 -7.63 -13.70 1.08
C MET A 117 -6.46 -14.10 1.99
N THR A 118 -6.44 -13.61 3.23
CA THR A 118 -5.37 -13.85 4.20
C THR A 118 -5.88 -14.54 5.45
N GLU A 119 -5.00 -15.22 6.17
CA GLU A 119 -5.27 -15.73 7.51
C GLU A 119 -4.42 -14.99 8.54
N ASP A 120 -4.97 -14.83 9.74
CA ASP A 120 -4.26 -14.26 10.88
C ASP A 120 -3.47 -15.37 11.55
N ASP A 121 -2.15 -15.31 11.47
CA ASP A 121 -1.24 -16.26 12.11
C ASP A 121 -0.44 -15.60 13.22
N GLY A 122 -0.87 -14.41 13.68
CA GLY A 122 -0.14 -13.61 14.66
C GLY A 122 1.21 -13.10 14.14
N GLY A 123 1.43 -13.12 12.82
CA GLY A 123 2.71 -12.77 12.20
C GLY A 123 3.75 -13.89 12.22
N ALA A 124 3.35 -15.12 12.57
CA ALA A 124 4.27 -16.25 12.69
C ALA A 124 5.05 -16.51 11.39
N GLU A 125 4.40 -16.50 10.23
CA GLU A 125 5.05 -16.68 8.94
C GLU A 125 5.99 -15.51 8.62
N LEU A 126 5.51 -14.27 8.77
CA LEU A 126 6.29 -13.08 8.39
C LEU A 126 7.49 -12.83 9.32
N SER A 127 7.43 -13.29 10.57
CA SER A 127 8.53 -13.19 11.54
C SER A 127 9.84 -13.84 11.06
N ARG A 128 9.75 -14.85 10.18
CA ARG A 128 10.91 -15.54 9.61
C ARG A 128 11.72 -14.66 8.66
N TYR A 129 11.08 -13.65 8.07
CA TYR A 129 11.65 -12.81 7.02
C TYR A 129 11.78 -11.35 7.44
N SER A 130 11.05 -10.92 8.47
CA SER A 130 11.01 -9.54 8.93
C SER A 130 11.39 -9.43 10.39
N LYS A 131 12.53 -8.79 10.66
CA LYS A 131 12.97 -8.44 12.03
C LYS A 131 11.94 -7.56 12.75
N LYS A 132 11.26 -6.68 12.01
CA LYS A 132 10.18 -5.82 12.53
C LYS A 132 9.06 -6.67 13.13
N VAL A 133 8.69 -7.76 12.44
CA VAL A 133 7.64 -8.68 12.90
C VAL A 133 8.15 -9.56 14.04
N ALA A 134 9.35 -10.14 13.89
CA ALA A 134 9.96 -10.98 14.92
C ALA A 134 10.15 -10.26 16.27
N ALA A 135 10.39 -8.95 16.25
CA ALA A 135 10.54 -8.14 17.46
C ALA A 135 9.24 -7.91 18.23
N GLY A 136 8.06 -8.30 17.68
CA GLY A 136 6.78 -8.09 18.33
C GLY A 136 6.45 -6.61 18.58
N ALA A 137 6.90 -5.72 17.69
CA ALA A 137 6.59 -4.30 17.77
C ALA A 137 5.07 -4.03 17.69
N ASP A 138 4.63 -2.81 18.01
CA ASP A 138 3.26 -2.36 17.72
C ASP A 138 3.05 -2.35 16.20
N LEU A 139 2.54 -3.47 15.70
CA LEU A 139 2.27 -3.71 14.30
C LEU A 139 0.80 -3.47 14.02
N SER A 140 0.52 -2.78 12.92
CA SER A 140 -0.83 -2.74 12.37
C SER A 140 -1.29 -4.16 11.99
N TRP A 141 -2.59 -4.42 12.12
CA TRP A 141 -3.19 -5.75 12.00
C TRP A 141 -2.88 -6.48 10.67
N TRP A 142 -2.57 -5.77 9.58
CA TRP A 142 -2.21 -6.42 8.31
C TRP A 142 -0.85 -7.13 8.35
N TRP A 143 0.03 -6.78 9.30
CA TRP A 143 1.32 -7.45 9.51
C TRP A 143 1.23 -8.77 10.27
N THR A 144 0.08 -9.09 10.85
CA THR A 144 -0.13 -10.38 11.53
C THR A 144 -0.68 -11.45 10.60
N ARG A 145 -0.73 -11.16 9.30
CA ARG A 145 -1.48 -11.96 8.31
C ARG A 145 -0.61 -12.39 7.15
N LYS A 146 -0.85 -13.62 6.69
CA LYS A 146 -0.25 -14.19 5.49
C LYS A 146 -1.32 -14.58 4.46
N PRO A 147 -0.97 -14.68 3.17
CA PRO A 147 -1.89 -15.23 2.18
C PRO A 147 -2.35 -16.66 2.52
N LYS A 148 -3.62 -16.96 2.25
CA LYS A 148 -4.17 -18.32 2.41
C LYS A 148 -3.56 -19.30 1.40
N VAL A 149 -3.36 -18.83 0.16
CA VAL A 149 -2.58 -19.53 -0.87
C VAL A 149 -1.27 -18.79 -1.03
N LEU A 150 -0.15 -19.47 -0.80
CA LEU A 150 1.17 -18.88 -0.98
C LEU A 150 1.56 -18.92 -2.46
N PRO A 151 2.13 -17.83 -3.01
CA PRO A 151 2.61 -17.81 -4.38
C PRO A 151 3.86 -18.67 -4.54
N ASN A 152 4.17 -18.99 -5.78
CA ASN A 152 5.46 -19.59 -6.12
C ASN A 152 6.60 -18.65 -5.73
N GLY A 153 7.60 -19.20 -5.03
CA GLY A 153 8.82 -18.47 -4.66
C GLY A 153 8.72 -17.62 -3.39
N TRP A 154 7.67 -17.80 -2.59
CA TRP A 154 7.51 -17.21 -1.26
C TRP A 154 8.80 -17.29 -0.43
#